data_AF-A0A383A0I7-F1
#
_entry.id   AF-A0A383A0I7-F1
#
_cell.length_a   1.000
_cell.length_b   1.000
_cell.length_c   1.000
_cell.angle_alpha   90.00
_cell.angle_beta   90.00
_cell.angle_gamma   90.00
#
_symmetry.space_group_name_H-M   'P 1'
#
loop_
_entity.id
_entity.type
_entity.pdbx_description
1 polymer ?
#
loop_
_entity_poly.entity_id
_entity_poly.type
_entity_poly.pdbx_seq_one_letter_code
_entity_poly.pdbx_strand_id
1 'polypeptide(L)' 'MRQFAGFGTPQETNKRFKYLLSQGQTGLSVAFDMPTLMGYDADHIISEGEVGVCGVSISSLK' A
#
# COMPACT_ATOMS: atom_id res chain seq x y z
N MET A 1 -8.77 -17.85 -3.02
CA MET A 1 -7.63 -17.13 -3.64
C MET A 1 -7.54 -15.76 -2.98
N ARG A 2 -6.37 -15.34 -2.49
CA ARG A 2 -6.17 -14.04 -1.81
C ARG A 2 -5.40 -13.12 -2.76
N GLN A 3 -6.00 -12.00 -3.18
CA GLN A 3 -5.35 -11.07 -4.09
C GLN A 3 -4.37 -10.14 -3.36
N PHE A 4 -3.24 -9.87 -4.00
CA PHE A 4 -2.28 -8.85 -3.57
C PHE A 4 -2.76 -7.48 -4.04
N ALA A 5 -2.86 -6.50 -3.14
CA ALA A 5 -3.31 -5.16 -3.47
C ALA A 5 -2.61 -4.11 -2.61
N GLY A 6 -2.11 -3.07 -3.27
CA GLY A 6 -1.49 -1.89 -2.65
C GLY A 6 -0.93 -1.03 -3.76
N PHE A 7 -1.31 0.24 -3.79
CA PHE A 7 -0.82 1.23 -4.76
C PHE A 7 -1.19 2.63 -4.26
N GLY A 8 -0.27 3.58 -4.42
CA GLY A 8 -0.48 4.98 -4.07
C GLY A 8 -0.74 5.18 -2.58
N THR A 9 -1.82 5.89 -2.26
CA THR A 9 -2.17 6.27 -0.89
C THR A 9 -2.91 5.17 -0.13
N PRO A 10 -2.89 5.20 1.23
CA PRO A 10 -3.69 4.31 2.05
C PRO A 10 -5.20 4.37 1.72
N GLN A 11 -5.71 5.55 1.36
CA GLN A 11 -7.12 5.76 1.02
C GLN A 11 -7.49 5.06 -0.29
N GLU A 12 -6.63 5.12 -1.31
CA GLU A 12 -6.83 4.41 -2.58
C GLU A 12 -6.76 2.90 -2.41
N THR A 13 -5.76 2.43 -1.67
CA THR A 13 -5.61 1.01 -1.33
C THR A 13 -6.82 0.50 -0.53
N ASN A 14 -7.36 1.28 0.40
CA ASN A 14 -8.58 0.93 1.14
C ASN A 14 -9.82 0.85 0.24
N LYS A 15 -9.97 1.75 -0.74
CA LYS A 15 -11.05 1.65 -1.74
C LYS A 15 -10.95 0.34 -2.51
N ARG A 16 -9.74 -0.07 -2.90
CA ARG A 16 -9.49 -1.37 -3.55
C ARG A 16 -9.81 -2.54 -2.63
N PHE A 17 -9.45 -2.48 -1.35
CA PHE A 17 -9.81 -3.53 -0.39
C PHE A 17 -11.31 -3.71 -0.25
N LYS A 18 -12.06 -2.61 -0.08
CA LYS A 18 -13.54 -2.67 -0.01
C LYS A 18 -14.14 -3.26 -1.28
N TYR A 19 -13.61 -2.89 -2.45
CA TYR A 19 -14.00 -3.51 -3.71
C TYR A 19 -13.75 -5.02 -3.69
N LEU A 20 -12.55 -5.47 -3.33
CA LEU A 20 -12.20 -6.89 -3.27
C LEU A 20 -13.11 -7.68 -2.32
N LEU A 21 -13.39 -7.14 -1.14
CA LEU A 21 -14.33 -7.73 -0.18
C LEU A 21 -15.73 -7.86 -0.77
N SER A 22 -16.21 -6.82 -1.49
CA SER A 22 -17.52 -6.87 -2.17
C SER A 22 -17.59 -7.94 -3.26
N GLN A 23 -16.45 -8.33 -3.83
CA GLN A 23 -16.33 -9.41 -4.81
C GLN A 23 -16.16 -10.80 -4.16
N GLY A 24 -16.40 -10.91 -2.85
CA GLY A 24 -16.35 -12.19 -2.13
C GLY A 24 -14.95 -12.62 -1.68
N GLN A 25 -13.95 -11.74 -1.73
CA GLN A 25 -12.67 -12.01 -1.05
C GLN A 25 -12.89 -12.05 0.46
N THR A 26 -12.35 -13.06 1.11
CA THR A 26 -12.38 -13.21 2.58
C THR A 26 -11.04 -12.89 3.24
N GLY A 27 -10.02 -12.60 2.44
CA GLY A 27 -8.69 -12.23 2.90
C GLY A 27 -8.10 -11.13 2.05
N LEU A 28 -7.38 -10.22 2.69
CA LEU A 28 -6.65 -9.13 2.05
C LEU A 28 -5.16 -9.36 2.17
N SER A 29 -4.40 -8.98 1.16
CA SER A 29 -2.94 -8.98 1.21
C SER A 29 -2.43 -7.65 0.69
N VAL A 30 -1.48 -7.05 1.41
CA VAL A 30 -1.05 -5.66 1.22
C VAL A 30 0.31 -5.64 0.54
N ALA A 31 0.41 -4.88 -0.56
CA ALA A 31 1.68 -4.55 -1.21
C ALA A 31 2.19 -3.22 -0.66
N PHE A 32 3.43 -3.16 -0.19
CA PHE A 32 4.07 -1.93 0.29
C PHE A 32 5.03 -1.36 -0.75
N ASP A 33 5.21 -0.05 -0.74
CA ASP A 33 6.21 0.62 -1.58
C ASP A 33 7.65 0.36 -1.07
N MET A 34 8.65 0.70 -1.90
CA MET A 34 10.05 0.46 -1.56
C MET A 34 10.51 1.20 -0.29
N PRO A 35 10.16 2.48 -0.05
CA PRO A 35 10.48 3.17 1.20
C PRO A 35 9.98 2.42 2.44
N THR A 36 8.70 2.03 2.44
CA THR A 36 8.09 1.30 3.56
C THR A 36 8.78 -0.04 3.80
N LEU A 37 9.11 -0.78 2.72
CA LEU A 37 9.81 -2.06 2.82
C LEU A 37 11.23 -1.92 3.36
N MET A 38 11.90 -0.83 3.02
CA MET A 38 13.29 -0.54 3.42
C MET A 38 13.38 0.21 4.75
N GLY A 39 12.24 0.60 5.35
CA GLY A 39 12.18 1.30 6.64
C GLY A 39 12.50 2.79 6.55
N TYR A 40 12.27 3.42 5.40
CA TYR A 40 12.40 4.86 5.22
C TYR A 40 11.03 5.54 5.26
N ASP A 41 10.99 6.72 5.88
CA ASP A 41 9.83 7.61 5.81
C ASP A 41 9.67 8.16 4.39
N ALA A 42 8.45 8.55 4.04
CA ALA A 42 8.13 9.03 2.69
C ALA A 42 8.84 10.35 2.31
N ASP A 43 9.27 11.14 3.30
CA ASP A 43 10.01 12.39 3.13
C ASP A 43 11.54 12.21 3.13
N HIS A 44 12.03 10.98 3.32
CA HIS A 44 13.46 10.68 3.24
C HIS A 44 13.98 10.84 1.80
N ILE A 45 15.19 11.36 1.62
CA ILE A 45 15.77 11.65 0.30
C ILE A 45 15.85 10.41 -0.62
N ILE A 46 16.06 9.22 -0.04
CA ILE A 46 16.11 7.94 -0.79
C ILE A 46 14.72 7.52 -1.28
N SER A 47 13.65 8.04 -0.68
CA SER A 47 12.27 7.70 -1.02
C SER A 47 11.75 8.44 -2.25
N GLU A 48 12.44 9.49 -2.70
CA GLU A 48 12.03 10.31 -3.84
C GLU A 48 11.84 9.45 -5.11
N GLY A 49 10.64 9.53 -5.69
CA GLY A 49 10.28 8.76 -6.89
C GLY A 49 9.77 7.33 -6.63
N GLU A 50 9.88 6.81 -5.41
CA GLU A 50 9.44 5.44 -5.07
C GLU A 50 8.17 5.40 -4.19
N VAL A 51 7.82 6.53 -3.57
CA VAL A 51 6.63 6.67 -2.71
C VAL A 51 5.36 6.28 -3.48
N GLY A 52 4.69 5.22 -3.03
CA GLY A 52 3.42 4.76 -3.59
C GLY A 52 3.47 4.11 -4.97
N VAL A 53 4.66 3.86 -5.55
CA VAL A 53 4.80 3.36 -6.94
C VAL A 53 4.53 1.85 -7.04
N CYS A 54 5.24 1.06 -6.24
CA CYS A 54 5.14 -0.41 -6.27
C CYS A 54 4.14 -0.97 -5.23
N GLY A 55 3.53 -0.10 -4.42
CA GLY A 55 2.68 -0.50 -3.30
C GLY A 55 2.06 0.71 -2.60
N VAL A 56 1.41 0.47 -1.47
CA VAL A 56 0.93 1.54 -0.60
C VAL A 56 2.07 2.12 0.22
N SER A 57 2.12 3.44 0.33
CA SER A 57 3.06 4.13 1.23
C SER A 57 2.54 4.20 2.66
N ILE A 58 3.35 3.79 3.64
CA ILE A 58 3.01 3.83 5.07
C ILE A 58 4.20 4.38 5.85
N SER A 59 4.03 5.56 6.47
CA SER A 59 5.04 6.17 7.34
C SER A 59 4.57 6.35 8.78
N SER A 60 3.28 6.19 9.07
CA SER A 60 2.75 6.32 10.43
C SER A 60 1.44 5.54 10.65
N LEU A 61 1.01 5.45 11.91
CA LEU A 61 -0.26 4.83 12.30
C LEU A 61 -1.45 5.80 12.31
N LYS A 62 -1.21 7.11 12.23
CA LYS A 62 -2.23 8.15 12.39
C LYS A 62 -2.80 8.62 11.06
#